data_AF-A0A966B7V0-F1
#
_entry.id   AF-A0A966B7V0-F1
#
_cell.length_a   1.000
_cell.length_b   1.000
_cell.length_c   1.000
_cell.angle_alpha   90.00
_cell.angle_beta   90.00
_cell.angle_gamma   90.00
#
_symmetry.space_group_name_H-M   'P 1'
#
loop_
_entity.id
_entity.type
_entity.pdbx_description
1 polymer ?
#
loop_
_entity_poly.entity_id
_entity_poly.type
_entity_poly.pdbx_seq_one_letter_code
_entity_poly.pdbx_strand_id
1 'polypeptide(L)' 'GWERRLTDAGVQIVTDTCTYITPVMAETYGVAMTDSGKWAYYAPGNLGIEVVFGSVEDCVESAIAGEVRRDDTVWADV' A
#
# COMPACT_ATOMS: atom_id res chain seq x y z
N GLY A 1 -5.83 18.69 12.23
CA GLY A 1 -4.72 18.07 11.48
C GLY A 1 -5.26 17.05 10.50
N TRP A 2 -4.43 16.64 9.53
CA TRP A 2 -4.72 15.56 8.59
C TRP A 2 -4.79 14.19 9.31
N GLU A 3 -3.94 13.99 10.31
CA GLU A 3 -3.84 12.77 11.12
C GLU A 3 -5.21 12.27 11.61
N ARG A 4 -5.95 13.12 12.36
CA ARG A 4 -7.28 12.78 12.87
C ARG A 4 -8.25 12.36 11.76
N ARG A 5 -8.22 13.02 10.60
CA ARG A 5 -9.10 12.68 9.47
C ARG A 5 -8.78 11.29 8.90
N LEU A 6 -7.51 10.93 8.86
CA LEU A 6 -7.06 9.63 8.37
C LEU A 6 -7.37 8.52 9.39
N THR A 7 -7.11 8.75 10.68
CA THR A 7 -7.43 7.78 11.72
C THR A 7 -8.93 7.54 11.85
N ASP A 8 -9.76 8.60 11.73
CA ASP A 8 -11.22 8.48 11.73
C ASP A 8 -11.74 7.70 10.50
N ALA A 9 -10.97 7.68 9.41
CA ALA A 9 -11.25 6.88 8.21
C ALA A 9 -10.70 5.44 8.28
N GLY A 10 -10.09 5.05 9.41
CA GLY A 10 -9.52 3.70 9.62
C GLY A 10 -8.08 3.52 9.14
N VAL A 11 -7.38 4.60 8.75
CA VAL A 11 -5.96 4.53 8.37
C VAL A 11 -5.09 4.35 9.62
N GLN A 12 -4.21 3.35 9.58
CA GLN A 12 -3.16 3.17 10.58
C GLN A 12 -1.88 3.91 10.15
N ILE A 13 -1.44 4.86 10.96
CA ILE A 13 -0.20 5.61 10.72
C ILE A 13 0.97 4.87 11.40
N VAL A 14 2.04 4.65 10.64
CA VAL A 14 3.26 3.95 11.11
C VAL A 14 4.43 4.91 10.97
N THR A 15 5.18 5.11 12.05
CA THR A 15 6.34 6.01 12.10
C THR A 15 7.61 5.26 12.48
N ASP A 16 8.78 5.80 12.11
CA ASP A 16 10.11 5.32 12.51
C ASP A 16 10.45 3.86 12.21
N THR A 17 9.70 3.21 11.29
CA THR A 17 9.98 1.84 10.86
C THR A 17 9.39 1.53 9.49
N CYS A 18 9.82 0.41 8.90
CA CYS A 18 9.21 -0.15 7.71
C CYS A 18 8.07 -1.10 8.08
N THR A 19 6.98 -1.08 7.30
CA THR A 19 5.76 -1.84 7.59
C THR A 19 5.91 -3.35 7.51
N TYR A 20 6.94 -3.89 6.83
CA TYR A 20 7.17 -5.35 6.75
C TYR A 20 8.24 -5.90 7.72
N ILE A 21 9.04 -5.06 8.39
CA ILE A 21 10.12 -5.53 9.30
C ILE A 21 9.63 -5.70 10.74
N THR A 22 8.54 -5.02 11.11
CA THR A 22 7.89 -5.07 12.41
C THR A 22 6.50 -5.69 12.19
N PRO A 23 5.87 -6.43 13.14
CA PRO A 23 4.60 -7.13 12.93
C PRO A 23 3.36 -6.24 12.67
N VAL A 24 3.54 -5.01 12.17
CA VAL A 24 2.49 -4.09 11.72
C VAL A 24 1.56 -4.77 10.71
N MET A 25 2.11 -5.62 9.83
CA MET A 25 1.39 -6.33 8.77
C MET A 25 1.28 -7.84 9.02
N ALA A 26 1.33 -8.29 10.29
CA ALA A 26 1.43 -9.71 10.66
C ALA A 26 0.23 -10.60 10.30
N GLU A 27 -0.84 -10.06 9.71
CA GLU A 27 -2.04 -10.81 9.31
C GLU A 27 -2.51 -10.43 7.90
N THR A 28 -1.56 -10.10 7.02
CA THR A 28 -1.92 -9.69 5.65
C THR A 28 -1.95 -10.90 4.73
N TYR A 29 -3.11 -11.14 4.11
CA TYR A 29 -3.30 -12.19 3.11
C TYR A 29 -3.73 -11.54 1.80
N GLY A 30 -3.33 -12.13 0.66
CA GLY A 30 -3.74 -11.66 -0.66
C GLY A 30 -2.78 -10.62 -1.26
N VAL A 31 -3.35 -9.56 -1.83
CA VAL A 31 -2.62 -8.56 -2.62
C VAL A 31 -2.49 -7.26 -1.83
N ALA A 32 -1.30 -6.69 -1.80
CA ALA A 32 -1.07 -5.33 -1.31
C ALA A 32 -0.75 -4.38 -2.47
N MET A 33 -1.07 -3.10 -2.29
CA MET A 33 -0.72 -2.06 -3.25
C MET A 33 0.19 -1.01 -2.60
N THR A 34 1.18 -0.53 -3.35
CA THR A 34 2.14 0.47 -2.85
C THR A 34 2.67 1.38 -3.96
N ASP A 35 3.03 2.60 -3.60
CA ASP A 35 3.80 3.57 -4.39
C ASP A 35 5.31 3.49 -4.13
N SER A 36 5.76 2.60 -3.24
CA SER A 36 7.16 2.41 -2.91
C SER A 36 7.78 1.27 -3.70
N GLY A 37 8.67 1.57 -4.65
CA GLY A 37 9.36 0.56 -5.45
C GLY A 37 10.21 -0.40 -4.59
N LYS A 38 10.81 0.11 -3.50
CA LYS A 38 11.54 -0.72 -2.52
C LYS A 38 10.60 -1.71 -1.85
N TRP A 39 9.43 -1.25 -1.39
CA TRP A 39 8.48 -2.11 -0.72
C TRP A 39 7.93 -3.17 -1.68
N ALA A 40 7.57 -2.77 -2.90
CA ALA A 40 7.08 -3.68 -3.95
C ALA A 40 8.08 -4.79 -4.29
N TYR A 41 9.38 -4.48 -4.28
CA TYR A 41 10.43 -5.47 -4.51
C TYR A 41 10.57 -6.47 -3.35
N TYR A 42 10.55 -6.01 -2.10
CA TYR A 42 10.85 -6.86 -0.94
C TYR A 42 9.65 -7.61 -0.37
N ALA A 43 8.43 -7.08 -0.49
CA ALA A 43 7.25 -7.64 0.15
C ALA A 43 6.92 -9.09 -0.28
N PRO A 44 7.04 -9.51 -1.56
CA PRO A 44 6.81 -10.91 -1.92
C PRO A 44 7.74 -11.88 -1.20
N GLY A 45 9.02 -11.54 -1.07
CA GLY A 45 10.00 -12.38 -0.39
C GLY A 45 9.90 -12.36 1.15
N ASN A 46 9.53 -11.20 1.73
CA ASN A 46 9.50 -11.03 3.18
C ASN A 46 8.16 -11.34 3.83
N LEU A 47 7.05 -11.12 3.11
CA LEU A 47 5.68 -11.30 3.62
C LEU A 47 4.90 -12.41 2.91
N GLY A 48 5.37 -12.91 1.77
CA GLY A 48 4.67 -13.97 1.02
C GLY A 48 3.37 -13.50 0.36
N ILE A 49 3.24 -12.21 0.08
CA ILE A 49 2.05 -11.59 -0.54
C ILE A 49 2.35 -11.11 -1.96
N GLU A 50 1.30 -11.01 -2.78
CA GLU A 50 1.39 -10.39 -4.10
C GLU A 50 1.37 -8.86 -3.96
N VAL A 51 2.01 -8.16 -4.90
CA VAL A 51 2.11 -6.70 -4.87
C VAL A 51 1.73 -6.07 -6.19
N VAL A 52 0.90 -5.03 -6.12
CA VAL A 52 0.65 -4.09 -7.20
C VAL A 52 1.40 -2.80 -6.92
N PHE A 53 2.22 -2.36 -7.86
CA PHE A 53 2.87 -1.06 -7.81
C PHE A 53 2.01 -0.01 -8.55
N GLY A 54 1.74 1.13 -7.94
CA GLY A 54 0.89 2.18 -8.49
C GLY A 54 1.21 3.56 -7.93
N SER A 55 0.41 4.58 -8.30
CA SER A 55 0.49 5.90 -7.67
C SER A 55 -0.10 5.90 -6.26
N VAL A 56 0.10 6.99 -5.51
CA VAL A 56 -0.56 7.19 -4.20
C VAL A 56 -2.08 7.27 -4.39
N GLU A 57 -2.53 7.94 -5.45
CA GLU A 57 -3.94 8.06 -5.82
C GLU A 57 -4.55 6.68 -6.06
N ASP A 58 -3.89 5.81 -6.81
CA ASP A 58 -4.34 4.42 -7.03
C ASP A 58 -4.43 3.64 -5.72
N CYS A 59 -3.45 3.80 -4.83
CA CYS A 59 -3.44 3.13 -3.52
C CYS A 59 -4.66 3.56 -2.68
N VAL A 60 -4.98 4.86 -2.66
CA VAL A 60 -6.11 5.41 -1.92
C VAL A 60 -7.44 4.95 -2.52
N GLU A 61 -7.60 5.04 -3.84
CA GLU A 61 -8.84 4.59 -4.52
C GLU A 61 -9.07 3.09 -4.36
N SER A 62 -8.01 2.29 -4.45
CA SER A 62 -8.08 0.84 -4.20
C SER A 62 -8.48 0.52 -2.77
N ALA A 63 -7.92 1.24 -1.79
CA ALA A 63 -8.27 1.07 -0.38
C ALA A 63 -9.74 1.43 -0.09
N ILE A 64 -10.28 2.45 -0.76
CA ILE A 64 -11.70 2.83 -0.66
C ILE A 64 -12.60 1.79 -1.34
N ALA A 65 -12.20 1.29 -2.51
CA ALA A 65 -13.00 0.35 -3.29
C ALA A 65 -12.98 -1.09 -2.74
N GLY A 66 -11.91 -1.48 -2.03
CA GLY A 66 -11.70 -2.85 -1.58
C GLY A 66 -11.22 -3.81 -2.69
N GLU A 67 -10.79 -3.27 -3.82
CA GLU A 67 -10.28 -4.00 -4.99
C GLU A 67 -9.18 -3.18 -5.66
N VAL A 68 -8.32 -3.83 -6.45
CA VAL A 68 -7.24 -3.12 -7.16
C VAL A 68 -7.83 -2.22 -8.24
N ARG A 69 -7.60 -0.92 -8.11
CA ARG A 69 -7.87 0.11 -9.11
C ARG A 69 -6.58 0.82 -9.47
N ARG A 70 -6.22 0.75 -10.74
CA ARG A 70 -4.98 1.30 -11.26
C ARG A 70 -5.27 2.09 -12.53
N ASP A 71 -4.88 3.36 -12.54
CA ASP A 71 -4.87 4.17 -13.74
C ASP A 71 -3.61 3.88 -14.56
N ASP A 72 -3.76 3.14 -15.65
CA ASP A 72 -2.64 2.79 -16.51
C ASP A 72 -2.12 3.95 -17.36
N THR A 73 -2.86 5.07 -17.45
CA THR A 73 -2.42 6.25 -18.21
C THR A 73 -1.17 6.89 -17.63
N VAL A 74 -0.93 6.73 -16.32
CA VAL A 74 0.28 7.20 -15.63
C VAL A 74 1.55 6.51 -16.17
N TRP A 75 1.42 5.34 -16.79
CA TRP A 75 2.51 4.54 -17.33
C TRP A 75 2.53 4.47 -18.86
N ALA A 76 1.63 5.19 -19.54
CA ALA A 76 1.43 5.06 -20.98
C ALA A 76 2.61 5.59 -21.82
N ASP A 77 3.48 6.41 -21.23
CA ASP A 77 4.58 7.12 -21.92
C ASP A 77 5.99 6.74 -21.43
N VAL A 78 6.14 5.65 -20.66
CA VAL A 78 7.45 5.09 -20.28
C VAL A 78 7.94 4.01 -21.25
#